data_AF-A0A1Y1T8X9-F1
#
_entry.id   AF-A0A1Y1T8X9-F1
#
_cell.length_a   1.000
_cell.length_b   1.000
_cell.length_c   1.000
_cell.angle_alpha   90.00
_cell.angle_beta   90.00
_cell.angle_gamma   90.00
#
_symmetry.space_group_name_H-M   'P 1'
#
loop_
_entity.id
_entity.type
_entity.pdbx_description
1 polymer ?
#
loop_
_entity_poly.entity_id
_entity_poly.type
_entity_poly.pdbx_seq_one_letter_code
_entity_poly.pdbx_strand_id
1 'polypeptide(L)'
;MTLRSLLFTSLFIVSISAFAQQKTEESKPVKTTHNVTAIMLETDDIEDLRKFDWNEMLEMLSENTNDDKEFKFTLSYSNPDEKKGDEFSYDNFNFSVSGKSKDAKKLLKNSQKVVTRFLKNYDEKHSAKH
;
A
#
# COMPACT_ATOMS: atom_id res chain seq x y z
N MET A 1 40.39 43.51 -39.63
CA MET A 1 39.98 42.12 -39.31
C MET A 1 39.83 41.39 -40.63
N THR A 2 40.59 40.30 -40.87
CA THR A 2 40.55 39.61 -42.18
C THR A 2 39.25 38.81 -42.31
N LEU A 3 38.69 38.71 -43.52
CA LEU A 3 37.45 37.95 -43.80
C LEU A 3 37.52 36.51 -43.26
N ARG A 4 38.72 35.93 -43.28
CA ARG A 4 39.03 34.62 -42.67
C ARG A 4 38.77 34.59 -41.17
N SER A 5 39.20 35.62 -40.43
CA SER A 5 38.96 35.74 -38.99
C SER A 5 37.47 35.86 -38.67
N LEU A 6 36.71 36.57 -39.52
CA LEU A 6 35.26 36.74 -39.36
C LEU A 6 34.50 35.42 -39.52
N LEU A 7 34.89 34.61 -40.52
CA LEU A 7 34.28 33.30 -40.77
C LEU A 7 34.53 32.30 -39.64
N PHE A 8 35.73 32.30 -39.05
CA PHE A 8 36.03 31.44 -37.91
C PHE A 8 35.26 31.86 -36.65
N THR A 9 35.11 33.15 -36.41
CA THR A 9 34.34 33.66 -35.26
C THR A 9 32.84 33.36 -35.42
N SER A 10 32.26 33.51 -36.61
CA SER A 10 30.85 33.19 -36.84
C SER A 10 30.55 31.70 -36.68
N LEU A 11 31.47 30.82 -37.13
CA LEU A 11 31.31 29.37 -36.98
C LEU A 11 31.30 28.96 -35.49
N PHE A 12 32.14 29.60 -34.68
CA PHE A 12 32.28 29.30 -33.26
C PHE A 12 31.04 29.68 -32.45
N ILE A 13 30.38 30.80 -32.78
CA ILE A 13 29.17 31.28 -32.08
C ILE A 13 27.97 30.34 -32.35
N VAL A 14 27.85 29.83 -33.58
CA VAL A 14 26.76 28.90 -33.95
C VAL A 14 26.88 27.58 -33.18
N SER A 15 28.10 27.07 -33.00
CA SER A 15 28.35 25.82 -32.25
C SER A 15 27.90 25.94 -30.78
N ILE A 16 28.17 27.06 -30.10
CA ILE A 16 27.80 27.25 -28.69
C ILE A 16 26.29 27.35 -28.51
N SER A 17 25.59 27.98 -29.46
CA SER A 17 24.12 28.12 -29.41
C SER A 17 23.37 26.79 -29.57
N ALA A 18 23.93 25.85 -30.34
CA ALA A 18 23.34 24.51 -30.51
C ALA A 18 23.39 23.67 -29.23
N PHE A 19 24.47 23.79 -28.43
CA PHE A 19 24.57 23.12 -27.13
C PHE A 19 23.71 23.77 -26.05
N ALA A 20 23.45 25.08 -26.12
CA ALA A 20 22.56 25.78 -25.20
C ALA A 20 21.06 25.45 -25.43
N GLN A 21 20.68 25.11 -26.66
CA GLN A 21 19.32 24.68 -27.01
C GLN A 21 19.07 23.18 -26.83
N GLN A 22 20.07 22.40 -26.38
CA GLN A 22 19.90 21.00 -26.01
C GLN A 22 19.17 20.90 -24.66
N LYS A 23 17.91 21.34 -24.68
CA LYS A 23 16.80 21.01 -23.81
C LYS A 23 17.21 20.75 -22.35
N THR A 24 17.11 21.82 -21.57
CA THR A 24 16.34 21.71 -20.32
C THR A 24 14.96 21.20 -20.71
N GLU A 25 14.81 19.88 -20.85
CA GLU A 25 13.49 19.28 -20.69
C GLU A 25 13.09 19.68 -19.28
N GLU A 26 12.15 20.62 -19.15
CA GLU A 26 11.44 20.82 -17.90
C GLU A 26 11.05 19.42 -17.43
N SER A 27 11.75 18.93 -16.41
CA SER A 27 11.42 17.68 -15.78
C SER A 27 10.02 17.90 -15.26
N LYS A 28 9.01 17.45 -16.02
CA LYS A 28 7.64 17.38 -15.55
C LYS A 28 7.73 16.80 -14.15
N PRO A 29 7.16 17.44 -13.12
CA PRO A 29 7.22 16.91 -11.78
C PRO A 29 6.75 15.47 -11.88
N VAL A 30 7.67 14.53 -11.61
CA VAL A 30 7.33 13.12 -11.53
C VAL A 30 6.32 13.06 -10.40
N LYS A 31 5.04 12.99 -10.75
CA LYS A 31 3.99 12.68 -9.80
C LYS A 31 4.29 11.26 -9.36
N THR A 32 5.01 11.13 -8.25
CA THR A 32 5.23 9.86 -7.60
C THR A 32 3.87 9.38 -7.10
N THR A 33 3.20 8.56 -7.91
CA THR A 33 1.98 7.87 -7.49
C THR A 33 2.40 6.73 -6.58
N HIS A 34 2.14 6.87 -5.29
CA HIS A 34 2.36 5.82 -4.31
C HIS A 34 1.16 4.88 -4.35
N ASN A 35 1.39 3.58 -4.64
CA ASN A 35 0.35 2.57 -4.61
C ASN A 35 0.56 1.67 -3.39
N VAL A 36 -0.51 1.44 -2.63
CA VAL A 36 -0.51 0.50 -1.50
C VAL A 36 -0.62 -0.92 -2.07
N THR A 37 0.43 -1.72 -1.91
CA THR A 37 0.49 -3.11 -2.42
C THR A 37 0.29 -4.16 -1.35
N ALA A 38 0.46 -3.81 -0.06
CA ALA A 38 0.24 -4.73 1.03
C ALA A 38 -0.27 -4.01 2.27
N ILE A 39 -1.20 -4.66 2.97
CA ILE A 39 -1.64 -4.28 4.31
C ILE A 39 -1.49 -5.51 5.20
N MET A 40 -0.80 -5.35 6.32
CA MET A 40 -0.60 -6.41 7.31
C MET A 40 -1.00 -5.88 8.68
N LEU A 41 -1.93 -6.58 9.32
CA LEU A 41 -2.35 -6.31 10.70
C LEU A 41 -1.98 -7.53 11.54
N GLU A 42 -1.15 -7.31 12.56
CA GLU A 42 -0.76 -8.33 13.52
C GLU A 42 -1.07 -7.78 14.91
N THR A 43 -1.85 -8.50 15.70
CA THR A 43 -2.22 -8.09 17.05
C THR A 43 -2.50 -9.30 17.95
N ASP A 44 -2.29 -9.14 19.24
CA ASP A 44 -2.72 -10.07 20.28
C ASP A 44 -3.91 -9.53 21.09
N ASP A 45 -4.38 -8.32 20.79
CA ASP A 45 -5.56 -7.72 21.41
C ASP A 45 -6.77 -7.82 20.48
N ILE A 46 -7.80 -8.53 20.95
CA ILE A 46 -9.07 -8.64 20.23
C ILE A 46 -9.78 -7.28 20.09
N GLU A 47 -9.53 -6.33 21.00
CA GLU A 47 -10.07 -4.97 20.91
C GLU A 47 -9.49 -4.18 19.75
N ASP A 48 -8.24 -4.41 19.37
CA ASP A 48 -7.63 -3.78 18.20
C ASP A 48 -8.37 -4.17 16.93
N LEU A 49 -8.78 -5.44 16.83
CA LEU A 49 -9.59 -5.93 15.71
C LEU A 49 -10.99 -5.31 15.67
N ARG A 50 -11.59 -5.05 16.84
CA ARG A 50 -12.91 -4.40 16.96
C ARG A 50 -12.86 -2.94 16.56
N LYS A 51 -11.76 -2.24 16.89
CA LYS A 51 -11.59 -0.79 16.67
C LYS A 51 -10.88 -0.45 15.37
N PHE A 52 -10.44 -1.45 14.60
CA PHE A 52 -9.76 -1.23 13.34
C PHE A 52 -10.59 -0.35 12.37
N ASP A 53 -10.02 0.77 11.93
CA ASP A 53 -10.70 1.71 11.03
C ASP A 53 -10.64 1.22 9.58
N TRP A 54 -11.66 0.46 9.21
CA TRP A 54 -11.82 -0.03 7.84
C TRP A 54 -12.03 1.10 6.82
N ASN A 55 -12.59 2.25 7.23
CA ASN A 55 -12.86 3.35 6.30
C ASN A 55 -11.56 4.06 5.94
N GLU A 56 -10.71 4.35 6.92
CA GLU A 56 -9.38 4.93 6.69
C GLU A 56 -8.56 4.05 5.72
N MET A 57 -8.57 2.74 5.93
CA MET A 57 -7.86 1.82 5.03
C MET A 57 -8.46 1.78 3.61
N LEU A 58 -9.78 1.92 3.48
CA LEU A 58 -10.44 2.01 2.17
C LEU A 58 -10.12 3.33 1.44
N GLU A 59 -9.91 4.41 2.19
CA GLU A 59 -9.48 5.70 1.68
C GLU A 59 -8.03 5.64 1.18
N MET A 60 -7.12 5.00 1.92
CA MET A 60 -5.73 4.77 1.46
C MET A 60 -5.67 3.98 0.15
N LEU A 61 -6.61 3.05 -0.08
CA LEU A 61 -6.72 2.31 -1.34
C LEU A 61 -7.42 3.09 -2.45
N SER A 62 -7.92 4.30 -2.19
CA SER A 62 -8.59 5.12 -3.21
C SER A 62 -7.63 5.73 -4.22
N GLU A 63 -6.37 5.90 -3.84
CA GLU A 63 -5.29 6.37 -4.69
C GLU A 63 -4.75 5.29 -5.65
N ASN A 64 -5.08 4.01 -5.38
CA ASN A 64 -4.74 2.89 -6.23
C ASN A 64 -5.61 2.86 -7.51
N THR A 65 -5.43 3.83 -8.40
CA THR A 65 -6.14 3.89 -9.69
C THR A 65 -5.34 3.16 -10.77
N ASN A 66 -5.84 2.00 -11.19
CA ASN A 66 -5.44 1.26 -12.41
C ASN A 66 -4.05 0.62 -12.41
N ASP A 67 -3.66 -0.04 -11.32
CA ASP A 67 -2.49 -0.91 -11.33
C ASP A 67 -2.91 -2.39 -11.40
N ASP A 68 -2.33 -3.13 -12.36
CA ASP A 68 -2.45 -4.60 -12.44
C ASP A 68 -1.53 -5.30 -11.43
N LYS A 69 -0.74 -4.54 -10.65
CA LYS A 69 0.06 -5.06 -9.54
C LYS A 69 -0.77 -5.83 -8.52
N GLU A 70 -0.11 -6.80 -7.90
CA GLU A 70 -0.66 -7.58 -6.80
C GLU A 70 -0.86 -6.71 -5.56
N PHE A 71 -2.02 -6.89 -4.93
CA PHE A 71 -2.38 -6.36 -3.64
C PHE A 71 -2.59 -7.53 -2.67
N LYS A 72 -2.06 -7.44 -1.46
CA LYS A 72 -2.21 -8.45 -0.40
C LYS A 72 -2.73 -7.83 0.89
N PHE A 73 -3.71 -8.47 1.50
CA PHE A 73 -4.16 -8.17 2.86
C PHE A 73 -3.89 -9.38 3.75
N THR A 74 -3.23 -9.17 4.89
CA THR A 74 -2.95 -10.21 5.88
C THR A 74 -3.38 -9.72 7.25
N LEU A 75 -4.03 -10.62 7.98
CA LEU A 75 -4.45 -10.43 9.36
C LEU A 75 -4.00 -11.63 10.19
N SER A 76 -3.25 -11.37 11.25
CA SER A 76 -2.82 -12.36 12.23
C SER A 76 -3.26 -11.92 13.62
N TYR A 77 -4.04 -12.76 14.29
CA TYR A 77 -4.42 -12.63 15.69
C TYR A 77 -3.91 -13.82 16.48
N SER A 78 -3.23 -13.53 17.59
CA SER A 78 -2.71 -14.51 18.52
C SER A 78 -3.37 -14.33 19.89
N ASN A 79 -4.10 -15.34 20.37
CA ASN A 79 -4.77 -15.23 21.67
C ASN A 79 -3.73 -15.36 22.81
N PRO A 80 -3.54 -14.34 23.67
CA PRO A 80 -2.57 -14.39 24.76
C PRO A 80 -2.94 -15.40 25.87
N ASP A 81 -4.22 -15.80 25.97
CA ASP A 81 -4.69 -16.81 26.95
C ASP A 81 -4.17 -18.23 26.66
N GLU A 82 -3.52 -18.44 25.51
CA GLU A 82 -2.82 -19.68 25.12
C GLU A 82 -1.70 -20.09 26.11
N LYS A 83 -1.30 -19.19 27.03
CA LYS A 83 -0.21 -19.43 28.00
C LYS A 83 -0.64 -19.86 29.40
N LYS A 84 -1.95 -19.94 29.71
CA LYS A 84 -2.44 -20.28 31.06
C LYS A 84 -3.14 -21.64 31.12
N GLY A 85 -2.34 -22.70 31.29
CA GLY A 85 -2.80 -24.00 31.82
C GLY A 85 -3.18 -25.04 30.76
N ASP A 86 -3.31 -26.30 31.22
CA ASP A 86 -3.43 -27.56 30.45
C ASP A 86 -4.66 -27.67 29.51
N GLU A 87 -5.44 -26.60 29.31
CA GLU A 87 -6.55 -26.55 28.35
C GLU A 87 -6.13 -25.79 27.08
N PHE A 88 -5.83 -26.54 26.01
CA PHE A 88 -5.62 -26.01 24.67
C PHE A 88 -6.89 -25.30 24.15
N SER A 89 -6.92 -23.97 24.17
CA SER A 89 -7.91 -23.14 23.46
C SER A 89 -7.30 -22.61 22.16
N TYR A 90 -7.67 -23.22 21.03
CA TYR A 90 -7.29 -22.76 19.70
C TYR A 90 -8.19 -21.58 19.29
N ASP A 91 -7.81 -20.35 19.63
CA ASP A 91 -8.49 -19.12 19.18
C ASP A 91 -7.57 -18.19 18.37
N ASN A 92 -6.47 -18.72 17.83
CA ASN A 92 -5.63 -18.00 16.88
C ASN A 92 -6.35 -17.85 15.54
N PHE A 93 -6.20 -16.68 14.91
CA PHE A 93 -6.84 -16.40 13.62
C PHE A 93 -5.83 -15.82 12.65
N ASN A 94 -5.57 -16.53 11.57
CA ASN A 94 -4.74 -16.04 10.47
C ASN A 94 -5.54 -16.07 9.17
N PHE A 95 -5.61 -14.91 8.51
CA PHE A 95 -6.31 -14.73 7.26
C PHE A 95 -5.43 -13.93 6.30
N SER A 96 -5.23 -14.47 5.10
CA SER A 96 -4.52 -13.77 4.04
C SER A 96 -5.29 -13.89 2.74
N VAL A 97 -5.41 -12.77 2.03
CA VAL A 97 -6.02 -12.70 0.71
C VAL A 97 -5.17 -11.84 -0.22
N SER A 98 -4.99 -12.28 -1.46
CA SER A 98 -4.32 -11.49 -2.49
C SER A 98 -5.17 -11.40 -3.76
N GLY A 99 -4.87 -10.40 -4.57
CA GLY A 99 -5.50 -10.19 -5.87
C GLY A 99 -4.96 -8.94 -6.54
N LYS A 100 -5.69 -8.39 -7.51
CA LYS A 100 -5.23 -7.21 -8.25
C LYS A 100 -5.51 -5.92 -7.47
N SER A 101 -4.63 -4.93 -7.60
CA SER A 101 -4.77 -3.62 -6.91
C SER A 101 -6.06 -2.89 -7.30
N LYS A 102 -6.51 -3.02 -8.54
CA LYS A 102 -7.83 -2.51 -8.99
C LYS A 102 -9.02 -3.08 -8.19
N ASP A 103 -8.85 -4.28 -7.63
CA ASP A 103 -9.86 -4.97 -6.84
C ASP A 103 -9.61 -4.83 -5.32
N ALA A 104 -8.57 -4.09 -4.91
CA ALA A 104 -8.14 -3.98 -3.50
C ALA A 104 -9.26 -3.52 -2.56
N LYS A 105 -10.07 -2.52 -2.97
CA LYS A 105 -11.23 -2.07 -2.19
C LYS A 105 -12.26 -3.17 -1.98
N LYS A 106 -12.52 -3.99 -3.00
CA LYS A 106 -13.46 -5.11 -2.92
C LYS A 106 -12.89 -6.22 -2.03
N LEU A 107 -11.60 -6.51 -2.15
CA LEU A 107 -10.89 -7.46 -1.30
C LEU A 107 -10.96 -7.02 0.16
N LEU A 108 -10.62 -5.76 0.47
CA LEU A 108 -10.65 -5.23 1.83
C LEU A 108 -12.07 -5.26 2.44
N LYS A 109 -13.11 -4.92 1.68
CA LYS A 109 -14.51 -5.06 2.13
C LYS A 109 -14.90 -6.51 2.42
N ASN A 110 -14.38 -7.46 1.65
CA ASN A 110 -14.62 -8.87 1.92
C ASN A 110 -13.84 -9.34 3.15
N SER A 111 -12.59 -8.89 3.32
CA SER A 111 -11.79 -9.14 4.52
C SER A 111 -12.53 -8.64 5.76
N GLN A 112 -13.07 -7.42 5.74
CA GLN A 112 -13.87 -6.87 6.84
C GLN A 112 -14.98 -7.83 7.29
N LYS A 113 -15.73 -8.41 6.33
CA LYS A 113 -16.79 -9.38 6.66
C LYS A 113 -16.25 -10.64 7.32
N VAL A 114 -15.09 -11.13 6.89
CA VAL A 114 -14.43 -12.29 7.50
C VAL A 114 -14.04 -11.95 8.93
N VAL A 115 -13.43 -10.79 9.16
CA VAL A 115 -13.04 -10.33 10.50
C VAL A 115 -14.25 -10.15 11.41
N THR A 116 -15.33 -9.54 10.93
CA THR A 116 -16.58 -9.40 11.71
C THR A 116 -17.16 -10.75 12.10
N ARG A 117 -17.10 -11.75 11.22
CA ARG A 117 -17.55 -13.12 11.55
C ARG A 117 -16.64 -13.77 12.57
N PHE A 118 -15.33 -13.59 12.44
CA PHE A 118 -14.37 -14.07 13.44
C PHE A 118 -14.67 -13.46 14.82
N LEU A 119 -14.82 -12.14 14.91
CA LEU A 119 -15.17 -11.43 16.15
C LEU A 119 -16.47 -11.97 16.77
N LYS A 120 -17.52 -12.17 15.96
CA LYS A 120 -18.79 -12.74 16.45
C LYS A 120 -18.60 -14.14 17.05
N ASN A 121 -17.86 -15.00 16.37
CA ASN A 121 -17.60 -16.36 16.85
C ASN A 121 -16.74 -16.36 18.12
N TYR A 122 -15.77 -15.44 18.19
CA TYR A 122 -14.93 -15.24 19.38
C TYR A 122 -15.80 -14.85 20.58
N ASP A 123 -16.68 -13.86 20.40
CA ASP A 123 -17.60 -13.36 21.43
C ASP A 123 -18.57 -14.44 21.92
N GLU A 124 -19.16 -15.21 21.01
CA GLU A 124 -20.07 -16.31 21.35
C GLU A 124 -19.36 -17.37 22.21
N LYS A 125 -18.13 -17.74 21.84
CA LYS A 125 -17.34 -18.74 22.58
C LYS A 125 -16.94 -18.27 23.98
N HIS A 126 -16.61 -16.98 24.14
CA HIS A 126 -16.13 -16.43 25.40
C HIS A 126 -17.28 -15.95 26.31
N SER A 127 -18.43 -15.60 25.74
CA SER A 127 -19.65 -15.31 26.51
C SER A 127 -20.33 -16.57 27.06
N ALA A 128 -20.19 -17.71 26.38
CA ALA A 128 -20.74 -19.00 26.84
C ALA A 128 -19.93 -19.66 27.97
N LYS A 129 -18.79 -19.10 28.36
CA LYS A 129 -17.93 -19.57 29.46
C LYS A 129 -18.24 -18.91 30.82
N HIS A 130 -19.22 -18.00 30.87
CA HIS A 130 -19.70 -17.33 32.09
C HIS A 130 -21.18 -17.63 32.33
#